data_AF-A0A2E6ZYI0-F1
#
_entry.id   AF-A0A2E6ZYI0-F1
#
_cell.length_a   1.000
_cell.length_b   1.000
_cell.length_c   1.000
_cell.angle_alpha   90.00
_cell.angle_beta   90.00
_cell.angle_gamma   90.00
#
_symmetry.space_group_name_H-M   'P 1'
#
loop_
_entity.id
_entity.type
_entity.pdbx_description
1 polymer ?
#
loop_
_entity_poly.entity_id
_entity_poly.type
_entity_poly.pdbx_seq_one_letter_code
_entity_poly.pdbx_strand_id
1 'polypeptide(L)'
;APLDAIRAYLRAANEAVAATTPAFARDRAATPAADRLVTAHSDYLVAVTRTLLDLAVERGDLAPVDTAAVARVVAGLGDLFALPDHLAEIDSTPKEAADAMVDVILRGLAP
;
A
#
# COMPACT_ATOMS: atom_id res chain seq x y z
N ALA A 1 12.51 -7.46 12.59
CA ALA A 1 13.31 -6.28 12.17
C ALA A 1 12.38 -5.18 11.67
N PRO A 2 12.82 -3.92 11.47
CA PRO A 2 11.97 -2.83 10.94
C PRO A 2 11.24 -3.19 9.63
N LEU A 3 11.88 -3.97 8.75
CA LEU A 3 11.23 -4.50 7.55
C LEU A 3 10.03 -5.41 7.83
N ASP A 4 10.07 -6.21 8.91
CA ASP A 4 8.93 -7.03 9.31
C ASP A 4 7.80 -6.18 9.87
N ALA A 5 8.13 -5.08 10.58
CA ALA A 5 7.13 -4.13 11.06
C ALA A 5 6.44 -3.40 9.90
N ILE A 6 7.21 -2.98 8.88
CA ILE A 6 6.67 -2.39 7.64
C ILE A 6 5.75 -3.38 6.94
N ARG A 7 6.20 -4.63 6.76
CA ARG A 7 5.40 -5.69 6.14
C ARG A 7 4.11 -5.95 6.92
N ALA A 8 4.19 -6.11 8.24
CA ALA A 8 3.02 -6.37 9.07
C ALA A 8 2.02 -5.20 9.04
N TYR A 9 2.52 -3.97 9.10
CA TYR A 9 1.69 -2.77 8.99
C TYR A 9 0.95 -2.70 7.66
N LEU A 10 1.66 -2.86 6.54
CA LEU A 10 1.05 -2.79 5.21
C LEU A 10 0.04 -3.92 4.97
N ARG A 11 0.33 -5.15 5.42
CA ARG A 11 -0.61 -6.27 5.34
C ARG A 11 -1.90 -6.02 6.12
N ALA A 12 -1.79 -5.39 7.29
CA ALA A 12 -2.95 -5.00 8.08
C ALA A 12 -3.74 -3.88 7.39
N ALA A 13 -3.07 -2.91 6.79
CA ALA A 13 -3.71 -1.83 6.03
C ALA A 13 -4.43 -2.37 4.77
N ASN A 14 -3.82 -3.32 4.05
CA ASN A 14 -4.40 -3.93 2.87
C ASN A 14 -5.67 -4.75 3.17
N GLU A 15 -5.96 -5.07 4.43
CA GLU A 15 -7.24 -5.68 4.83
C GLU A 15 -8.43 -4.81 4.45
N ALA A 16 -8.26 -3.48 4.44
CA ALA A 16 -9.31 -2.54 4.07
C ALA A 16 -9.86 -2.77 2.65
N VAL A 17 -9.07 -3.38 1.76
CA VAL A 17 -9.44 -3.64 0.37
C VAL A 17 -9.69 -5.12 0.06
N ALA A 18 -9.61 -6.01 1.05
CA ALA A 18 -9.72 -7.46 0.87
C ALA A 18 -11.05 -7.91 0.26
N ALA A 19 -12.14 -7.26 0.65
CA ALA A 19 -13.50 -7.56 0.21
C ALA A 19 -14.05 -6.53 -0.81
N THR A 20 -13.16 -5.78 -1.48
CA THR A 20 -13.57 -4.81 -2.50
C THR A 20 -14.29 -5.52 -3.63
N THR A 21 -15.54 -5.12 -3.89
CA THR A 21 -16.33 -5.64 -5.01
C THR A 21 -16.31 -4.67 -6.19
N PRO A 22 -16.55 -5.14 -7.43
CA PRO A 22 -16.68 -4.24 -8.58
C PRO A 22 -17.77 -3.18 -8.42
N ALA A 23 -18.88 -3.50 -7.73
CA ALA A 23 -19.94 -2.54 -7.45
C ALA A 23 -19.44 -1.45 -6.50
N PHE A 24 -18.80 -1.84 -5.39
CA PHE A 24 -18.24 -0.89 -4.43
C PHE A 24 -17.17 0.02 -5.06
N ALA A 25 -16.27 -0.54 -5.88
CA ALA A 25 -15.24 0.24 -6.58
C ALA A 25 -15.85 1.31 -7.50
N ARG A 26 -16.90 0.96 -8.25
CA ARG A 26 -17.63 1.92 -9.11
C ARG A 26 -18.36 2.98 -8.29
N ASP A 27 -19.06 2.59 -7.24
CA ASP A 27 -19.81 3.52 -6.38
C ASP A 27 -18.88 4.52 -5.69
N ARG A 28 -17.72 4.03 -5.22
CA ARG A 28 -16.65 4.88 -4.68
C ARG A 28 -16.16 5.88 -5.71
N ALA A 29 -15.81 5.42 -6.91
CA ALA A 29 -15.30 6.30 -7.99
C ALA A 29 -16.34 7.35 -8.43
N ALA A 30 -17.64 7.01 -8.38
CA ALA A 30 -18.73 7.92 -8.70
C ALA A 30 -19.07 8.92 -7.57
N THR A 31 -18.49 8.75 -6.37
CA THR A 31 -18.82 9.56 -5.18
C THR A 31 -17.61 10.38 -4.71
N PRO A 32 -17.47 11.66 -5.08
CA PRO A 32 -16.30 12.48 -4.75
C PRO A 32 -15.98 12.60 -3.26
N ALA A 33 -16.99 12.52 -2.39
CA ALA A 33 -16.77 12.53 -0.94
C ALA A 33 -16.12 11.23 -0.44
N ALA A 34 -16.50 10.09 -1.00
CA ALA A 34 -15.90 8.79 -0.67
C ALA A 34 -14.46 8.73 -1.18
N ASP A 35 -14.21 9.20 -2.40
CA ASP A 35 -12.86 9.28 -2.96
C ASP A 35 -11.92 10.12 -2.09
N ARG A 36 -12.33 11.34 -1.71
CA ARG A 36 -11.55 12.20 -0.80
C ARG A 36 -11.24 11.54 0.54
N LEU A 37 -12.19 10.80 1.11
CA LEU A 37 -11.97 10.10 2.38
C LEU A 37 -10.89 9.02 2.22
N VAL A 38 -10.94 8.24 1.14
CA VAL A 38 -9.93 7.21 0.91
C VAL A 38 -8.58 7.84 0.59
N THR A 39 -8.50 8.89 -0.23
CA THR A 39 -7.23 9.60 -0.47
C THR A 39 -6.60 10.10 0.82
N ALA A 40 -7.38 10.72 1.71
CA ALA A 40 -6.87 11.18 3.01
C ALA A 40 -6.36 10.03 3.88
N HIS A 41 -7.03 8.87 3.83
CA HIS A 41 -6.56 7.66 4.51
C HIS A 41 -5.26 7.13 3.89
N SER A 42 -5.17 7.04 2.56
CA SER A 42 -3.96 6.64 1.84
C SER A 42 -2.77 7.55 2.15
N ASP A 43 -2.97 8.88 2.22
CA ASP A 43 -1.91 9.83 2.59
C ASP A 43 -1.41 9.61 4.03
N TYR A 44 -2.29 9.25 4.97
CA TYR A 44 -1.89 8.83 6.31
C TYR A 44 -1.04 7.54 6.28
N LEU A 45 -1.46 6.53 5.51
CA LEU A 45 -0.69 5.28 5.37
C LEU A 45 0.70 5.53 4.79
N VAL A 46 0.81 6.42 3.80
CA VAL A 46 2.08 6.85 3.20
C VAL A 46 2.97 7.51 4.26
N ALA A 47 2.43 8.41 5.07
CA ALA A 47 3.20 9.10 6.10
C ALA A 47 3.79 8.12 7.14
N VAL A 48 2.97 7.20 7.66
CA VAL A 48 3.43 6.18 8.62
C VAL A 48 4.49 5.27 7.99
N THR A 49 4.24 4.82 6.76
CA THR A 49 5.17 3.93 6.05
C THR A 49 6.52 4.61 5.82
N ARG A 50 6.52 5.90 5.45
CA ARG A 50 7.74 6.69 5.32
C ARG A 50 8.51 6.74 6.64
N THR A 51 7.85 7.03 7.76
CA THR A 51 8.51 7.05 9.08
C THR A 51 9.18 5.72 9.40
N LEU A 52 8.53 4.60 9.09
CA LEU A 52 9.11 3.28 9.32
C LEU A 52 10.31 2.99 8.40
N LEU A 53 10.26 3.43 7.14
CA LEU A 53 11.35 3.32 6.18
C LEU A 53 12.55 4.19 6.58
N ASP A 54 12.30 5.43 7.01
CA ASP A 54 13.33 6.34 7.53
C ASP A 54 14.08 5.69 8.70
N LEU A 55 13.35 5.13 9.67
CA LEU A 55 13.94 4.39 10.80
C LEU A 55 14.76 3.17 10.38
N ALA A 56 14.35 2.46 9.32
CA ALA A 56 15.09 1.31 8.81
C ALA A 56 16.40 1.73 8.14
N VAL A 57 16.40 2.85 7.40
CA VAL A 57 17.63 3.44 6.82
C VAL A 57 18.56 3.94 7.92
N GLU A 58 18.05 4.66 8.92
CA GLU A 58 18.84 5.17 10.06
C GLU A 58 19.55 4.06 10.85
N ARG A 59 18.93 2.87 10.93
CA ARG A 59 19.50 1.69 11.62
C ARG A 59 20.44 0.87 10.75
N GLY A 60 20.55 1.18 9.45
CA GLY A 60 21.32 0.40 8.50
C GLY A 60 20.66 -0.92 8.10
N ASP A 61 19.37 -1.11 8.38
CA ASP A 61 18.59 -2.28 7.96
C ASP A 61 18.20 -2.20 6.48
N LEU A 62 18.26 -1.00 5.90
CA LEU A 62 18.02 -0.70 4.49
C LEU A 62 19.16 0.14 3.92
N ALA A 63 19.47 -0.09 2.65
CA ALA A 63 20.34 0.83 1.89
C ALA A 63 19.69 2.23 1.80
N PRO A 64 20.49 3.30 1.67
CA PRO A 64 19.96 4.65 1.45
C PRO A 64 19.11 4.71 0.18
N VAL A 65 17.82 5.02 0.35
CA VAL A 65 16.83 5.16 -0.74
C VAL A 65 15.94 6.37 -0.51
N ASP A 66 15.23 6.82 -1.54
CA ASP A 66 14.15 7.80 -1.38
C ASP A 66 12.94 7.15 -0.70
N THR A 67 12.92 7.23 0.63
CA THR A 67 11.86 6.64 1.47
C THR A 67 10.48 7.24 1.21
N ALA A 68 10.41 8.50 0.75
CA ALA A 68 9.14 9.13 0.41
C ALA A 68 8.56 8.52 -0.87
N ALA A 69 9.41 8.32 -1.89
CA ALA A 69 9.00 7.64 -3.12
C ALA A 69 8.59 6.19 -2.84
N VAL A 70 9.40 5.44 -2.09
CA VAL A 70 9.09 4.04 -1.73
C VAL A 70 7.78 3.96 -0.96
N ALA A 71 7.57 4.81 0.05
CA ALA A 71 6.34 4.83 0.83
C ALA A 71 5.09 5.05 -0.03
N ARG A 72 5.17 5.99 -0.99
CA ARG A 72 4.03 6.30 -1.86
C ARG A 72 3.68 5.14 -2.79
N VAL A 73 4.68 4.39 -3.25
CA VAL A 73 4.45 3.16 -4.02
C VAL A 73 3.83 2.10 -3.13
N VAL A 74 4.51 1.67 -2.06
CA VAL A 74 4.10 0.47 -1.32
C VAL A 74 2.79 0.65 -0.53
N ALA A 75 2.53 1.84 0.03
CA ALA A 75 1.30 2.12 0.76
C ALA A 75 0.12 2.43 -0.17
N GLY A 76 0.38 2.77 -1.43
CA GLY A 76 -0.65 3.04 -2.43
C GLY A 76 -1.17 1.79 -3.14
N LEU A 77 -0.51 0.63 -3.01
CA LEU A 77 -0.84 -0.58 -3.78
C LEU A 77 -2.27 -1.08 -3.53
N GLY A 78 -2.73 -1.09 -2.29
CA GLY A 78 -4.09 -1.54 -1.97
C GLY A 78 -5.15 -0.67 -2.66
N ASP A 79 -4.94 0.66 -2.65
CA ASP A 79 -5.83 1.61 -3.30
C ASP A 79 -5.79 1.49 -4.83
N LEU A 80 -4.59 1.35 -5.39
CA LEU A 80 -4.36 1.13 -6.81
C LEU A 80 -5.12 -0.10 -7.30
N PHE A 81 -4.95 -1.26 -6.67
CA PHE A 81 -5.61 -2.49 -7.10
C PHE A 81 -7.12 -2.51 -6.81
N ALA A 82 -7.62 -1.61 -5.95
CA ALA A 82 -9.04 -1.46 -5.68
C ALA A 82 -9.78 -0.57 -6.71
N LEU A 83 -9.05 0.07 -7.64
CA LEU A 83 -9.68 0.85 -8.72
C LEU A 83 -10.48 -0.05 -9.67
N PRO A 84 -11.59 0.43 -10.25
CA PRO A 84 -12.48 -0.39 -11.08
C PRO A 84 -11.76 -1.11 -12.23
N ASP A 85 -10.89 -0.40 -12.95
CA ASP A 85 -10.19 -0.93 -14.12
C ASP A 85 -9.17 -2.00 -13.70
N HIS A 86 -8.41 -1.75 -12.63
CA HIS A 86 -7.40 -2.69 -12.14
C HIS A 86 -8.01 -3.92 -11.48
N LEU A 87 -9.11 -3.76 -10.72
CA LEU A 87 -9.84 -4.86 -10.12
C LEU A 87 -10.35 -5.88 -11.16
N ALA A 88 -10.64 -5.40 -12.38
CA ALA A 88 -11.08 -6.27 -13.48
C ALA A 88 -9.92 -6.97 -14.21
N GLU A 89 -8.68 -6.51 -14.01
CA GLU A 89 -7.48 -6.99 -14.74
C GLU A 89 -6.59 -7.92 -13.89
N ILE A 90 -6.72 -7.90 -12.57
CA ILE A 90 -5.93 -8.74 -11.67
C ILE A 90 -6.63 -10.09 -11.38
N ASP A 91 -5.84 -11.16 -11.28
CA ASP A 91 -6.34 -12.53 -11.05
C ASP A 91 -6.70 -12.83 -9.58
N SER A 92 -6.37 -11.92 -8.65
CA SER A 92 -6.52 -12.09 -7.21
C SER A 92 -7.27 -10.91 -6.58
N THR A 93 -7.51 -10.95 -5.27
CA THR A 93 -8.08 -9.80 -4.56
C THR A 93 -7.08 -8.63 -4.52
N PRO A 94 -7.54 -7.37 -4.41
CA PRO A 94 -6.64 -6.22 -4.27
C PRO A 94 -5.65 -6.36 -3.11
N LYS A 95 -6.10 -6.97 -2.01
CA LYS A 95 -5.24 -7.30 -0.86
C LYS A 95 -4.12 -8.26 -1.25
N GLU A 96 -4.46 -9.39 -1.88
CA GLU A 96 -3.47 -10.41 -2.24
C GLU A 96 -2.46 -9.87 -3.25
N ALA A 97 -2.91 -9.10 -4.24
CA ALA A 97 -2.04 -8.42 -5.19
C ALA A 97 -1.11 -7.41 -4.48
N ALA A 98 -1.66 -6.58 -3.58
CA ALA A 98 -0.87 -5.62 -2.83
C ALA A 98 0.15 -6.30 -1.90
N ASP A 99 -0.26 -7.32 -1.15
CA ASP A 99 0.62 -8.07 -0.23
C ASP A 99 1.76 -8.76 -0.99
N ALA A 100 1.48 -9.35 -2.15
CA ALA A 100 2.49 -9.96 -3.01
C ALA A 100 3.51 -8.93 -3.53
N MET A 101 3.02 -7.76 -3.98
CA MET A 101 3.90 -6.69 -4.48
C MET A 101 4.71 -6.03 -3.37
N VAL A 102 4.15 -5.86 -2.17
CA VAL A 102 4.90 -5.41 -0.98
C VAL A 102 6.06 -6.37 -0.70
N ASP A 103 5.83 -7.69 -0.74
CA ASP A 103 6.89 -8.66 -0.51
C ASP A 103 7.99 -8.63 -1.58
N VAL A 104 7.62 -8.44 -2.86
CA VAL A 104 8.59 -8.28 -3.96
C VAL A 104 9.44 -7.03 -3.75
N ILE A 105 8.82 -5.89 -3.46
CA ILE A 105 9.51 -4.61 -3.31
C ILE A 105 10.41 -4.63 -2.08
N LEU A 106 9.90 -5.04 -0.91
CA LEU A 106 10.70 -5.09 0.31
C LEU A 106 11.88 -6.06 0.21
N ARG A 107 11.74 -7.16 -0.55
CA ARG A 107 12.86 -8.07 -0.83
C ARG A 107 13.94 -7.39 -1.67
N GLY A 108 13.55 -6.58 -2.66
CA GLY A 108 14.50 -5.83 -3.49
C GLY A 108 15.21 -4.67 -2.78
N LEU A 109 14.68 -4.23 -1.64
CA LEU A 109 15.30 -3.19 -0.80
C LEU A 109 16.25 -3.74 0.27
N ALA A 110 16.09 -5.02 0.62
CA ALA A 110 16.96 -5.67 1.59
C ALA A 110 18.40 -5.81 1.02
N PRO A 111 19.44 -5.73 1.87
CA PRO A 111 20.84 -5.87 1.46
C PRO A 111 21.19 -7.24 0.86
#